data_AF-A0A354P756-F1
#
_entry.id   AF-A0A354P756-F1
#
_cell.length_a   1.000
_cell.length_b   1.000
_cell.length_c   1.000
_cell.angle_alpha   90.00
_cell.angle_beta   90.00
_cell.angle_gamma   90.00
#
_symmetry.space_group_name_H-M   'P 1'
#
loop_
_entity.id
_entity.type
_entity.pdbx_description
1 polymer ?
#
loop_
_entity_poly.entity_id
_entity_poly.type
_entity_poly.pdbx_seq_one_letter_code
_entity_poly.pdbx_strand_id
1 'polypeptide(L)'
;MSTPLGPIVDGQSRLRSGYKTLAETWAVVKEDWRDGRRERFERDRLRALGPSLTRLSNALDNLRDCIIYADRELADTDQDLE
;
A
#
# COMPACT_ATOMS: atom_id res chain seq x y z
N MET A 1 -5.37 8.22 -23.91
CA MET A 1 -6.19 7.17 -23.25
C MET A 1 -6.13 7.41 -21.75
N SER A 2 -7.24 7.65 -21.04
CA SER A 2 -7.15 7.89 -19.59
C SER A 2 -6.78 6.59 -18.87
N THR A 3 -5.55 6.49 -18.39
CA THR A 3 -5.12 5.33 -17.61
C THR A 3 -5.79 5.40 -16.23
N PRO A 4 -6.53 4.36 -15.79
CA PRO A 4 -7.29 4.45 -14.55
C PRO A 4 -6.35 4.35 -13.34
N LEU A 5 -5.94 5.52 -12.82
CA LEU A 5 -5.18 5.63 -11.57
C LEU A 5 -6.04 5.34 -10.33
N GLY A 6 -7.36 5.48 -10.46
CA GLY A 6 -8.33 5.28 -9.37
C GLY A 6 -8.16 3.94 -8.65
N PRO A 7 -8.17 2.79 -9.34
CA PRO A 7 -7.96 1.48 -8.73
C PRO A 7 -6.66 1.34 -7.93
N ILE A 8 -5.56 1.98 -8.36
CA ILE A 8 -4.26 1.93 -7.66
C ILE A 8 -4.35 2.71 -6.35
N VAL A 9 -4.90 3.93 -6.40
CA VAL A 9 -5.07 4.79 -5.24
C VAL A 9 -6.06 4.20 -4.22
N ASP A 10 -7.16 3.65 -4.72
CA ASP A 10 -8.17 2.98 -3.90
C ASP A 10 -7.61 1.74 -3.20
N GLY A 11 -6.85 0.92 -3.94
CA GLY A 11 -6.17 -0.26 -3.40
C GLY A 11 -5.18 0.10 -2.29
N GLN A 12 -4.35 1.13 -2.52
CA GLN A 12 -3.40 1.63 -1.53
C GLN A 12 -4.12 2.14 -0.26
N SER A 13 -5.22 2.87 -0.43
CA SER A 13 -6.04 3.39 0.68
C SER A 13 -6.65 2.26 1.52
N ARG A 14 -7.19 1.23 0.85
CA ARG A 14 -7.75 0.03 1.51
C ARG A 14 -6.68 -0.73 2.29
N LEU A 15 -5.48 -0.91 1.72
CA LEU A 15 -4.37 -1.58 2.40
C LEU A 15 -3.93 -0.83 3.66
N ARG A 16 -3.78 0.51 3.58
CA ARG A 16 -3.44 1.34 4.74
C ARG A 16 -4.50 1.26 5.83
N SER A 17 -5.77 1.36 5.46
CA SER A 17 -6.89 1.25 6.39
C SER A 17 -6.93 -0.13 7.07
N GLY A 18 -6.82 -1.21 6.29
CA GLY A 18 -6.81 -2.57 6.82
C GLY A 18 -5.66 -2.83 7.79
N TYR A 19 -4.46 -2.31 7.49
CA TYR A 19 -3.33 -2.42 8.40
C TYR A 19 -3.52 -1.63 9.70
N LYS A 20 -4.10 -0.43 9.62
CA LYS A 20 -4.43 0.37 10.82
C LYS A 20 -5.39 -0.40 11.72
N THR A 21 -6.48 -0.94 11.15
CA THR A 21 -7.45 -1.75 11.88
C THR A 21 -6.83 -3.01 12.50
N LEU A 22 -5.92 -3.68 11.78
CA LEU A 22 -5.16 -4.81 12.31
C LEU A 22 -4.32 -4.40 13.53
N ALA A 23 -3.60 -3.27 13.44
CA ALA A 23 -2.75 -2.80 14.53
C ALA A 23 -3.56 -2.42 15.78
N GLU A 24 -4.71 -1.76 15.60
CA GLU A 24 -5.64 -1.43 16.68
C GLU A 24 -6.21 -2.69 17.33
N THR A 25 -6.67 -3.65 16.51
CA THR A 25 -7.20 -4.93 17.00
C THR A 25 -6.13 -5.72 17.75
N TRP A 26 -4.90 -5.76 17.22
CA TRP A 26 -3.79 -6.43 17.90
C TRP A 26 -3.45 -5.80 19.25
N ALA A 27 -3.55 -4.47 19.35
CA ALA A 27 -3.29 -3.76 20.60
C ALA A 27 -4.25 -4.17 21.71
N VAL A 28 -5.51 -4.48 21.38
CA VAL A 28 -6.51 -5.01 22.32
C VAL A 28 -6.23 -6.49 22.60
N VAL A 29 -6.05 -7.32 21.58
CA VAL A 29 -5.86 -8.77 21.73
C VAL A 29 -4.68 -9.13 22.63
N LYS A 30 -3.58 -8.37 22.56
CA LYS A 30 -2.39 -8.63 23.38
C LYS A 30 -2.59 -8.33 24.87
N GLU A 31 -3.67 -7.63 25.26
CA GLU A 31 -4.01 -7.38 26.66
C GLU A 31 -4.48 -8.66 27.35
N ASP A 32 -5.20 -9.51 26.62
CA ASP A 32 -5.77 -10.77 27.13
C ASP A 32 -4.92 -12.00 26.75
N TRP A 33 -4.33 -12.00 25.57
CA TRP A 33 -3.54 -13.14 25.08
C TRP A 33 -2.07 -13.04 25.51
N ARG A 34 -1.73 -13.53 26.71
CA ARG A 34 -0.40 -13.34 27.34
C ARG A 34 0.56 -14.53 27.27
N ASP A 35 0.34 -15.47 26.35
CA ASP A 35 1.19 -16.68 26.27
C ASP A 35 2.35 -16.55 25.27
N GLY A 36 3.25 -17.54 25.28
CA GLY A 36 4.37 -17.58 24.34
C GLY A 36 3.96 -17.79 22.86
N ARG A 37 2.72 -18.20 22.56
CA ARG A 37 2.22 -18.27 21.18
C ARG A 37 1.93 -16.87 20.65
N ARG A 38 1.40 -15.97 21.49
CA ARG A 38 1.24 -14.55 21.15
C ARG A 38 2.56 -13.93 20.70
N GLU A 39 3.62 -14.14 21.49
CA GLU A 39 4.95 -13.58 21.19
C GLU A 39 5.53 -14.10 19.88
N ARG A 40 5.39 -15.40 19.61
CA ARG A 40 5.80 -15.99 18.34
C ARG A 40 5.00 -15.43 17.17
N PHE A 41 3.69 -15.29 17.32
CA PHE A 41 2.85 -14.73 16.27
C PHE A 41 3.24 -13.27 15.96
N GLU A 42 3.43 -12.44 16.98
CA GLU A 42 3.84 -11.06 16.78
C GLU A 42 5.19 -10.98 16.07
N ARG A 43 6.18 -11.74 16.54
CA ARG A 43 7.52 -11.75 16.00
C ARG A 43 7.59 -12.29 14.57
N ASP A 44 6.95 -13.43 14.31
CA ASP A 44 7.14 -14.21 13.09
C ASP A 44 6.14 -13.84 11.98
N ARG A 45 5.06 -13.12 12.32
CA ARG A 45 4.01 -12.73 11.37
C ARG A 45 3.75 -11.23 11.35
N LEU A 46 3.53 -10.60 12.48
CA LEU A 46 3.10 -9.19 12.51
C LEU A 46 4.24 -8.20 12.26
N ARG A 47 5.42 -8.40 12.87
CA ARG A 47 6.55 -7.46 12.74
C ARG A 47 6.99 -7.22 11.29
N ALA A 48 6.88 -8.23 10.44
CA ALA A 48 7.28 -8.12 9.04
C ALA A 48 6.26 -7.37 8.16
N LEU A 49 4.99 -7.25 8.60
CA LEU A 49 3.92 -6.67 7.80
C LEU A 49 4.10 -5.17 7.59
N GLY A 50 4.38 -4.41 8.66
CA GLY A 50 4.55 -2.95 8.58
C GLY A 50 5.58 -2.53 7.52
N PRO A 51 6.84 -2.98 7.61
CA PRO A 51 7.87 -2.68 6.61
C PRO A 51 7.50 -3.15 5.20
N SER A 52 6.81 -4.29 5.07
CA SER A 52 6.40 -4.82 3.76
C SER A 52 5.31 -3.96 3.12
N LEU A 53 4.36 -3.46 3.90
CA LEU A 53 3.32 -2.55 3.44
C LEU A 53 3.88 -1.19 3.07
N THR A 54 4.87 -0.67 3.81
CA THR A 54 5.57 0.56 3.43
C THR A 54 6.26 0.39 2.08
N ARG A 55 6.98 -0.73 1.86
CA ARG A 55 7.62 -1.01 0.57
C ARG A 55 6.59 -1.11 -0.56
N LEU A 56 5.48 -1.81 -0.33
CA LEU A 56 4.40 -1.91 -1.32
C LEU A 56 3.79 -0.54 -1.63
N SER A 57 3.52 0.27 -0.61
CA SER A 57 3.00 1.63 -0.79
C SER A 57 3.92 2.45 -1.69
N ASN A 58 5.22 2.45 -1.42
CA ASN A 58 6.19 3.21 -2.21
C ASN A 58 6.26 2.71 -3.67
N ALA A 59 6.15 1.39 -3.88
CA ALA A 59 6.12 0.82 -5.23
C ALA A 59 4.85 1.23 -6.00
N LEU A 60 3.70 1.33 -5.32
CA LEU A 60 2.46 1.81 -5.92
C LEU A 60 2.50 3.31 -6.23
N ASP A 61 3.13 4.11 -5.36
CA ASP A 61 3.35 5.54 -5.60
C ASP A 61 4.23 5.73 -6.85
N ASN A 62 5.34 4.99 -6.96
CA ASN A 62 6.20 5.01 -8.14
C ASN A 62 5.46 4.59 -9.41
N LEU A 63 4.66 3.51 -9.35
CA LEU A 63 3.87 3.05 -10.49
C LEU A 63 2.90 4.14 -10.96
N ARG A 64 2.20 4.78 -10.02
CA ARG A 64 1.27 5.89 -10.32
C ARG A 64 2.01 7.04 -11.02
N ASP A 65 3.17 7.42 -10.51
CA ASP A 65 3.94 8.53 -11.07
C ASP A 65 4.48 8.20 -12.46
N CYS A 66 4.92 6.95 -12.71
CA CYS A 66 5.29 6.47 -14.04
C CYS A 66 4.13 6.53 -15.05
N ILE A 67 2.91 6.17 -14.63
CA ILE A 67 1.72 6.25 -15.47
C ILE A 67 1.40 7.70 -15.83
N ILE A 68 1.43 8.60 -14.83
CA ILE A 68 1.19 10.04 -15.05
C ILE A 68 2.23 10.61 -16.02
N TYR A 69 3.49 10.24 -15.85
CA TYR A 69 4.57 10.67 -16.73
C TYR A 69 4.36 10.19 -18.17
N ALA A 70 4.06 8.90 -18.36
CA ALA A 70 3.79 8.35 -19.69
C ALA A 70 2.59 9.00 -20.37
N ASP A 71 1.50 9.28 -19.62
CA ASP A 71 0.30 9.94 -20.17
C ASP A 71 0.61 11.37 -20.66
N ARG A 72 1.51 12.09 -19.98
CA ARG A 72 1.98 13.42 -20.40
C ARG A 72 2.82 13.36 -21.68
N GLU A 73 3.83 12.48 -21.71
CA GLU A 73 4.73 12.34 -22.87
C GLU A 73 3.95 11.94 -24.13
N LEU A 74 2.94 11.08 -23.98
CA LEU A 74 2.05 10.70 -25.08
C LEU A 74 1.19 11.88 -25.56
N ALA A 75 0.68 12.71 -24.65
CA ALA A 75 -0.10 13.89 -25.02
C ALA A 75 0.73 14.97 -25.71
N ASP A 76 1.98 15.18 -25.27
CA ASP A 76 2.90 16.13 -25.89
C ASP A 76 3.31 15.68 -27.30
N THR A 77 3.51 14.37 -27.51
CA THR A 77 3.83 13.80 -28.83
C THR A 77 2.70 14.00 -29.85
N ASP A 78 1.44 13.92 -29.43
CA ASP A 78 0.29 14.14 -30.32
C ASP A 78 0.15 15.62 -30.74
N GLN A 79 0.63 16.57 -29.94
CA GLN A 79 0.59 18.01 -30.26
C GLN A 79 1.66 18.45 -31.26
N ASP A 80 2.81 17.78 -31.31
CA ASP A 80 3.91 18.13 -32.23
C ASP A 80 3.71 17.59 -33.67
N LEU A 81 2.67 16.78 -33.89
CA LEU A 81 2.35 16.16 -35.19
C LEU A 81 1.21 16.87 -35.97
N GLU A 82 0.59 17.91 -35.38
CA GLU A 82 -0.40 18.80 -36.04
C GLU A 82 0.23 20.13 -36.50
#